data_AF-A0A062VD61-F1
#
_entry.id   AF-A0A062VD61-F1
#
_cell.length_a   1.000
_cell.length_b   1.000
_cell.length_c   1.000
_cell.angle_alpha   90.00
_cell.angle_beta   90.00
_cell.angle_gamma   90.00
#
_symmetry.space_group_name_H-M   'P 1'
#
loop_
_entity.id
_entity.type
_entity.pdbx_description
1 polymer ?
#
loop_
_entity_poly.entity_id
_entity_poly.type
_entity_poly.pdbx_seq_one_letter_code
_entity_poly.pdbx_strand_id
1 'polypeptide(L)'
;MSETDPQTEDETGVAALLRRATGLALGLMAMARAALAQFGAAPPPAAYTRLILRRFVVPAEATVRRAILLLAGTLPQPVLRPAASARPAPKAPPKAQPGIRYPVFCLTEAEPRARRPRPAPEAALPRILFLDTPTPSLPAPKPRPSADEIETASQTRLLRRLFALERAYLNPWREARRYLRRCARAEADGRAPHRLAFTRIPGDTRHLYAPFRNVLQDMNLAAQDSLRWQTDTS
;
A
#
# COMPACT_ATOMS: atom_id res chain seq x y z
N MET A 1 15.73 14.61 -49.53
CA MET A 1 15.86 15.36 -48.26
C MET A 1 14.62 15.02 -47.47
N SER A 2 14.70 13.94 -46.69
CA SER A 2 13.55 13.45 -45.92
C SER A 2 13.49 14.26 -44.63
N GLU A 3 12.61 15.26 -44.59
CA GLU A 3 12.21 15.89 -43.32
C GLU A 3 11.47 14.83 -42.50
N THR A 4 12.19 14.22 -41.57
CA THR A 4 11.57 13.48 -40.47
C THR A 4 10.98 14.50 -39.52
N ASP A 5 9.66 14.70 -39.58
CA ASP A 5 8.92 15.39 -38.52
C ASP A 5 9.28 14.75 -37.17
N PRO A 6 9.66 15.53 -36.14
CA PRO A 6 9.81 14.98 -34.82
C PRO A 6 8.43 14.53 -34.37
N GLN A 7 8.24 13.22 -34.20
CA GLN A 7 7.05 12.66 -33.58
C GLN A 7 6.76 13.46 -32.32
N THR A 8 5.68 14.25 -32.33
CA THR A 8 5.13 14.87 -31.13
C THR A 8 4.94 13.76 -30.13
N GLU A 9 5.76 13.71 -29.09
CA GLU A 9 5.59 12.77 -28.01
C GLU A 9 4.17 12.94 -27.48
N ASP A 10 3.31 11.93 -27.65
CA ASP A 10 1.91 11.99 -27.21
C ASP A 10 1.84 12.43 -25.74
N GLU A 11 1.57 13.71 -25.49
CA GLU A 11 1.52 14.32 -24.15
C GLU A 11 0.41 13.72 -23.27
N THR A 12 -0.47 12.94 -23.89
CA THR A 12 -1.64 12.27 -23.32
C THR A 12 -1.44 10.75 -23.16
N GLY A 13 -0.34 10.19 -23.68
CA GLY A 13 -0.07 8.75 -23.61
C GLY A 13 0.29 8.24 -22.21
N VAL A 14 0.22 6.91 -22.02
CA VAL A 14 0.59 6.24 -20.76
C VAL A 14 2.03 6.58 -20.34
N ALA A 15 2.94 6.73 -21.30
CA ALA A 15 4.32 7.13 -21.04
C ALA A 15 4.43 8.55 -20.43
N ALA A 16 3.69 9.52 -20.98
CA ALA A 16 3.63 10.88 -20.43
C ALA A 16 3.01 10.88 -19.03
N LEU A 17 1.95 10.11 -18.82
CA LEU A 17 1.33 9.93 -17.50
C LEU A 17 2.30 9.33 -16.47
N LEU A 18 3.07 8.30 -16.84
CA LEU A 18 4.11 7.72 -15.98
C LEU A 18 5.22 8.72 -15.64
N ARG A 19 5.63 9.58 -16.59
CA ARG A 19 6.60 10.67 -16.32
C ARG A 19 6.05 11.67 -15.30
N ARG A 20 4.80 12.12 -15.46
CA ARG A 20 4.13 13.01 -14.49
C ARG A 20 3.99 12.36 -13.12
N ALA A 21 3.57 11.10 -13.07
CA ALA A 21 3.46 10.31 -11.83
C ALA A 21 4.81 10.13 -11.13
N THR A 22 5.89 9.99 -11.91
CA THR A 22 7.25 9.90 -11.41
C THR A 22 7.67 11.18 -10.71
N GLY A 23 7.50 12.34 -11.35
CA GLY A 23 7.78 13.64 -10.74
C GLY A 23 6.98 13.86 -9.46
N LEU A 24 5.70 13.48 -9.46
CA LEU A 24 4.84 13.56 -8.28
C LEU A 24 5.35 12.68 -7.13
N ALA A 25 5.63 11.40 -7.40
CA ALA A 25 6.08 10.46 -6.37
C ALA A 25 7.41 10.91 -5.73
N LEU A 26 8.38 11.32 -6.57
CA LEU A 26 9.66 11.85 -6.11
C LEU A 26 9.49 13.13 -5.29
N GLY A 27 8.68 14.07 -5.76
CA GLY A 27 8.42 15.33 -5.06
C GLY A 27 7.80 15.09 -3.67
N LEU A 28 6.82 14.19 -3.57
CA LEU A 28 6.21 13.85 -2.29
C LEU A 28 7.18 13.13 -1.33
N MET A 29 8.02 12.23 -1.83
CA MET A 29 9.07 11.58 -1.02
C MET A 29 10.10 12.60 -0.51
N ALA A 30 10.52 13.53 -1.36
CA ALA A 30 11.43 14.61 -1.00
C ALA A 30 10.83 15.51 0.08
N MET A 31 9.56 15.91 -0.06
CA MET A 31 8.84 16.69 0.95
C MET A 31 8.69 15.94 2.28
N ALA A 32 8.45 14.63 2.24
CA ALA A 32 8.40 13.81 3.46
C ALA A 32 9.75 13.77 4.19
N ARG A 33 10.85 13.60 3.44
CA ARG A 33 12.21 13.64 4.00
C ARG A 33 12.57 15.01 4.56
N ALA A 34 12.26 16.08 3.82
CA ALA A 34 12.49 17.45 4.28
C ALA A 34 11.71 17.76 5.58
N ALA A 35 10.47 17.31 5.68
CA ALA A 35 9.66 17.48 6.89
C ALA A 35 10.23 16.71 8.09
N LEU A 36 10.83 15.53 7.87
CA LEU A 36 11.50 14.77 8.93
C LEU A 36 12.84 15.38 9.34
N ALA A 37 13.60 15.92 8.39
CA ALA A 37 14.91 16.51 8.63
C ALA A 37 14.87 17.70 9.61
N GLN A 38 13.73 18.39 9.73
CA GLN A 38 13.52 19.49 10.68
C GLN A 38 13.74 19.09 12.16
N PHE A 39 13.61 17.80 12.49
CA PHE A 39 13.75 17.29 13.85
C PHE A 39 15.15 16.72 14.14
N GLY A 40 16.05 16.70 13.15
CA GLY A 40 17.39 16.13 13.29
C GLY A 40 17.35 14.68 13.77
N ALA A 41 18.04 14.40 14.89
CA ALA A 41 18.09 13.06 15.49
C ALA A 41 16.92 12.77 16.45
N ALA A 42 16.14 13.78 16.84
CA ALA A 42 15.04 13.60 17.77
C ALA A 42 13.79 13.03 17.07
N PRO A 43 13.00 12.16 17.73
CA PRO A 43 11.74 11.69 17.18
C PRO A 43 10.73 12.85 17.10
N PRO A 44 10.05 13.05 15.96
CA PRO A 44 8.96 14.02 15.88
C PRO A 44 7.76 13.53 16.71
N PRO A 45 6.92 14.45 17.20
CA PRO A 45 5.67 14.10 17.87
C PRO A 45 4.81 13.18 17.01
N ALA A 46 4.14 12.22 17.64
CA ALA A 46 3.37 11.19 16.92
C ALA A 46 2.22 11.77 16.08
N ALA A 47 1.69 12.94 16.45
CA ALA A 47 0.72 13.67 15.65
C ALA A 47 1.34 14.20 14.33
N TYR A 48 2.57 14.69 14.39
CA TYR A 48 3.29 15.21 13.24
C TYR A 48 3.71 14.09 12.29
N THR A 49 4.18 12.95 12.81
CA THR A 49 4.51 11.78 11.96
C THR A 49 3.28 11.27 11.19
N ARG A 50 2.10 11.28 11.81
CA ARG A 50 0.82 10.96 11.14
C ARG A 50 0.47 11.97 10.05
N LEU A 51 0.76 13.26 10.27
CA LEU A 51 0.52 14.30 9.28
C LEU A 51 1.43 14.11 8.06
N ILE A 52 2.73 13.89 8.26
CA ILE A 52 3.69 13.58 7.18
C ILE A 52 3.22 12.36 6.39
N LEU A 53 2.85 11.28 7.11
CA LEU A 53 2.34 10.07 6.50
C LEU A 53 1.13 10.36 5.60
N ARG A 54 0.12 11.08 6.14
CA ARG A 54 -1.14 11.33 5.44
C ARG A 54 -0.99 12.29 4.25
N ARG A 55 -0.11 13.30 4.37
CA ARG A 55 0.02 14.38 3.39
C ARG A 55 1.00 14.08 2.26
N PHE A 56 2.02 13.27 2.53
CA PHE A 56 3.10 13.04 1.57
C PHE A 56 3.27 11.56 1.23
N VAL A 57 3.42 10.70 2.24
CA VAL A 57 3.76 9.29 2.01
C VAL A 57 2.59 8.53 1.41
N VAL A 58 1.38 8.65 1.96
CA VAL A 58 0.21 7.91 1.47
C VAL A 58 -0.13 8.24 0.00
N PRO A 59 -0.18 9.51 -0.44
CA PRO A 59 -0.38 9.82 -1.87
C PRO A 59 0.78 9.32 -2.75
N ALA A 60 2.03 9.37 -2.27
CA ALA A 60 3.17 8.83 -3.02
C ALA A 60 3.05 7.30 -3.19
N GLU A 61 2.71 6.58 -2.11
CA GLU A 61 2.45 5.14 -2.18
C GLU A 61 1.30 4.82 -3.15
N ALA A 62 0.21 5.59 -3.10
CA ALA A 62 -0.94 5.41 -3.99
C ALA A 62 -0.55 5.57 -5.47
N THR A 63 0.31 6.54 -5.77
CA THR A 63 0.86 6.80 -7.10
C THR A 63 1.73 5.62 -7.57
N VAL A 64 2.68 5.19 -6.73
CA VAL A 64 3.59 4.09 -7.06
C VAL A 64 2.85 2.76 -7.23
N ARG A 65 1.82 2.49 -6.41
CA ARG A 65 0.96 1.30 -6.60
C ARG A 65 0.32 1.27 -7.98
N ARG A 66 -0.30 2.38 -8.40
CA ARG A 66 -0.96 2.50 -9.71
C ARG A 66 0.04 2.37 -10.86
N ALA A 67 1.22 2.97 -10.73
CA ALA A 67 2.30 2.82 -11.71
C ALA A 67 2.76 1.35 -11.83
N ILE A 68 2.93 0.66 -10.71
CA ILE A 68 3.30 -0.77 -10.70
C ILE A 68 2.22 -1.62 -11.38
N LEU A 69 0.93 -1.31 -11.19
CA LEU A 69 -0.14 -2.02 -11.88
C LEU A 69 -0.15 -1.78 -13.39
N LEU A 70 0.07 -0.55 -13.83
CA LEU A 70 0.20 -0.24 -15.26
C LEU A 70 1.35 -1.05 -15.88
N LEU A 71 2.50 -1.09 -15.23
CA LEU A 71 3.65 -1.90 -15.66
C LEU A 71 3.37 -3.41 -15.58
N ALA A 72 2.55 -3.86 -14.63
CA ALA A 72 2.13 -5.26 -14.57
C ALA A 72 1.23 -5.62 -15.76
N GLY A 73 0.42 -4.67 -16.24
CA GLY A 73 -0.38 -4.77 -17.46
C GLY A 73 0.43 -5.13 -18.70
N THR A 74 1.67 -4.65 -18.79
CA THR A 74 2.53 -4.84 -19.96
C THR A 74 3.43 -6.08 -19.87
N LEU A 75 3.34 -6.85 -18.78
CA LEU A 75 4.20 -8.01 -18.54
C LEU A 75 3.44 -9.31 -18.82
N PRO A 76 4.13 -10.36 -19.33
CA PRO A 76 3.52 -11.66 -19.52
C PRO A 76 3.10 -12.26 -18.16
N GLN A 77 1.97 -12.97 -18.16
CA GLN A 77 1.51 -13.68 -16.98
C GLN A 77 2.51 -14.80 -16.60
N PRO A 78 2.82 -14.96 -15.29
CA PRO A 78 3.74 -15.98 -14.85
C PRO A 78 3.07 -17.36 -14.89
N VAL A 79 3.65 -18.28 -15.66
CA VAL A 79 3.24 -19.68 -15.65
C VAL A 79 3.62 -20.31 -14.31
N LEU A 80 2.63 -20.65 -13.50
CA LEU A 80 2.86 -21.45 -12.29
C LEU A 80 3.03 -22.90 -12.70
N ARG A 81 4.24 -23.43 -12.52
CA ARG A 81 4.44 -24.88 -12.64
C ARG A 81 3.69 -25.55 -11.49
N PRO A 82 2.88 -26.59 -11.77
CA PRO A 82 2.24 -27.35 -10.71
C PRO A 82 3.31 -27.84 -9.74
N ALA A 83 3.05 -27.68 -8.45
CA ALA A 83 3.93 -28.22 -7.43
C ALA A 83 4.05 -29.72 -7.68
N ALA A 84 5.26 -30.20 -7.94
CA ALA A 84 5.49 -31.62 -8.14
C ALA A 84 4.92 -32.39 -6.95
N SER A 85 4.09 -33.38 -7.28
CA SER A 85 3.41 -34.31 -6.39
C SER A 85 4.27 -34.75 -5.19
N ALA A 86 3.58 -34.92 -4.07
CA ALA A 86 4.07 -35.26 -2.73
C ALA A 86 5.13 -36.37 -2.73
N ARG A 87 6.40 -36.00 -2.90
CA ARG A 87 7.50 -36.78 -2.36
C ARG A 87 7.67 -36.34 -0.90
N PRO A 88 7.76 -37.27 0.08
CA PRO A 88 7.92 -36.90 1.48
C PRO A 88 9.09 -35.92 1.62
N ALA A 89 8.78 -34.71 2.09
CA ALA A 89 9.76 -33.66 2.22
C ALA A 89 10.86 -34.13 3.20
N PRO A 90 12.15 -33.99 2.84
CA PRO A 90 13.22 -34.21 3.82
C PRO A 90 12.98 -33.30 5.03
N LYS A 91 13.28 -33.81 6.24
CA LYS A 91 13.13 -33.11 7.52
C LYS A 91 13.50 -31.63 7.37
N ALA A 92 12.56 -30.76 7.69
CA ALA A 92 12.76 -29.31 7.59
C ALA A 92 14.03 -28.92 8.35
N PRO A 93 14.95 -28.16 7.73
CA PRO A 93 16.14 -27.68 8.43
C PRO A 93 15.70 -26.86 9.66
N PRO A 94 16.51 -26.83 10.74
CA PRO A 94 16.22 -26.05 11.93
C PRO A 94 15.92 -24.60 11.53
N LYS A 95 14.88 -24.01 12.13
CA LYS A 95 14.45 -22.64 11.85
C LYS A 95 15.65 -21.72 12.01
N ALA A 96 16.24 -21.29 10.90
CA ALA A 96 17.27 -20.28 10.89
C ALA A 96 16.76 -19.06 11.67
N GLN A 97 17.62 -18.47 12.50
CA GLN A 97 17.31 -17.23 13.20
C GLN A 97 16.75 -16.23 12.18
N PRO A 98 15.65 -15.51 12.50
CA PRO A 98 15.03 -14.61 11.55
C PRO A 98 16.03 -13.53 11.18
N GLY A 99 16.69 -13.69 10.02
CA GLY A 99 17.57 -12.68 9.46
C GLY A 99 16.84 -11.34 9.32
N ILE A 100 17.58 -10.24 9.30
CA ILE A 100 17.04 -8.89 9.20
C ILE A 100 16.14 -8.81 7.94
N ARG A 101 14.82 -8.80 8.15
CA ARG A 101 13.85 -8.69 7.05
C ARG A 101 13.64 -7.23 6.73
N TYR A 102 14.06 -6.81 5.54
CA TYR A 102 13.75 -5.49 5.02
C TYR A 102 12.23 -5.27 4.89
N PRO A 103 11.73 -4.06 5.17
CA PRO A 103 10.32 -3.78 5.00
C PRO A 103 9.95 -3.87 3.51
N VAL A 104 8.78 -4.45 3.26
CA VAL A 104 8.26 -4.72 1.93
C VAL A 104 7.21 -3.67 1.58
N PHE A 105 7.24 -3.19 0.34
CA PHE A 105 6.16 -2.36 -0.19
C PHE A 105 4.88 -3.17 -0.35
N CYS A 106 3.80 -2.71 0.28
CA CYS A 106 2.49 -3.32 0.19
C CYS A 106 1.73 -2.72 -0.98
N LEU A 107 1.42 -3.56 -1.97
CA LEU A 107 0.54 -3.22 -3.09
C LEU A 107 -0.94 -3.22 -2.71
N THR A 108 -1.26 -3.61 -1.48
CA THR A 108 -2.61 -3.47 -0.93
C THR A 108 -2.81 -2.08 -0.36
N GLU A 109 -4.02 -1.57 -0.51
CA GLU A 109 -4.49 -0.38 0.20
C GLU A 109 -5.28 -0.82 1.43
N ALA A 110 -5.22 -0.01 2.49
CA ALA A 110 -6.04 -0.29 3.66
C ALA A 110 -7.51 -0.13 3.27
N GLU A 111 -8.32 -1.17 3.45
CA GLU A 111 -9.75 -1.07 3.24
C GLU A 111 -10.32 0.07 4.10
N PRO A 112 -11.28 0.83 3.58
CA PRO A 112 -11.99 1.81 4.39
C PRO A 112 -12.60 1.06 5.58
N ARG A 113 -12.15 1.38 6.79
CA ARG A 113 -12.70 0.79 8.01
C ARG A 113 -14.22 0.96 7.97
N ALA A 114 -14.94 -0.14 8.05
CA ALA A 114 -16.39 -0.12 8.22
C ALA A 114 -16.70 0.83 9.39
N ARG A 115 -17.64 1.75 9.18
CA ARG A 115 -18.10 2.62 10.26
C ARG A 115 -18.57 1.70 11.38
N ARG A 116 -17.97 1.82 12.57
CA ARG A 116 -18.47 1.07 13.73
C ARG A 116 -19.94 1.41 13.87
N PRO A 117 -20.84 0.41 13.96
CA PRO A 117 -22.23 0.69 14.24
C PRO A 117 -22.27 1.54 15.51
N ARG A 118 -23.00 2.65 15.44
CA ARG A 118 -23.23 3.51 16.62
C ARG A 118 -23.83 2.58 17.69
N PRO A 119 -23.32 2.59 18.93
CA PRO A 119 -23.93 1.77 19.98
C PRO A 119 -25.42 2.09 20.02
N ALA A 120 -26.25 1.05 20.04
CA ALA A 120 -27.69 1.21 20.20
C ALA A 120 -27.94 2.00 21.49
N PRO A 121 -28.94 2.91 21.53
CA PRO A 121 -29.27 3.61 22.75
C PRO A 121 -29.53 2.59 23.86
N GLU A 122 -28.99 2.83 25.06
CA GLU A 122 -29.04 1.88 26.20
C GLU A 122 -30.47 1.41 26.52
N ALA A 123 -31.49 2.21 26.16
CA ALA A 123 -32.90 1.89 26.29
C ALA A 123 -33.41 0.74 25.39
N ALA A 124 -32.62 0.32 24.39
CA ALA A 124 -32.95 -0.78 23.46
C ALA A 124 -32.22 -2.10 23.79
N LEU A 125 -31.45 -2.14 24.88
CA LEU A 125 -30.81 -3.38 25.33
C LEU A 125 -31.81 -4.18 26.17
N PRO A 126 -32.09 -5.45 25.86
CA PRO A 126 -32.93 -6.28 26.71
C PRO A 126 -32.27 -6.37 28.09
N ARG A 127 -32.99 -5.96 29.14
CA ARG A 127 -32.61 -6.14 30.54
C ARG A 127 -32.65 -7.63 30.89
N ILE A 128 -31.66 -8.39 30.43
CA ILE A 128 -31.44 -9.75 30.91
C ILE A 128 -30.74 -9.60 32.25
N LEU A 129 -31.50 -9.77 33.33
CA LEU A 129 -31.00 -9.99 34.67
C LEU A 129 -30.24 -11.31 34.67
N PHE A 130 -28.92 -11.26 34.55
CA PHE A 130 -28.09 -12.46 34.64
C PHE A 130 -27.93 -12.85 36.11
N LEU A 131 -28.50 -14.01 36.44
CA LEU A 131 -28.18 -14.84 37.60
C LEU A 131 -26.66 -15.06 37.72
N ASP A 132 -26.20 -15.16 38.97
CA ASP A 132 -24.84 -15.38 39.46
C ASP A 132 -24.04 -16.42 38.66
N THR A 133 -23.49 -15.99 37.53
CA THR A 133 -22.51 -16.75 36.77
C THR A 133 -21.19 -16.03 36.96
N PRO A 134 -20.14 -16.71 37.49
CA PRO A 134 -18.84 -16.07 37.66
C PRO A 134 -18.30 -15.72 36.27
N THR A 135 -18.43 -14.44 35.90
CA THR A 135 -17.81 -13.91 34.68
C THR A 135 -16.32 -14.19 34.77
N PRO A 136 -15.72 -14.90 33.78
CA PRO A 136 -14.28 -15.10 33.77
C PRO A 136 -13.61 -13.73 33.82
N SER A 137 -12.72 -13.54 34.80
CA SER A 137 -12.02 -12.28 35.02
C SER A 137 -11.38 -11.85 33.70
N LEU A 138 -11.84 -10.73 33.15
CA LEU A 138 -11.25 -10.16 31.95
C LEU A 138 -9.76 -9.94 32.22
N PRO A 139 -8.87 -10.36 31.31
CA PRO A 139 -7.43 -10.16 31.49
C PRO A 139 -7.16 -8.68 31.73
N ALA A 140 -6.32 -8.39 32.72
CA ALA A 140 -5.97 -7.02 33.09
C ALA A 140 -5.53 -6.23 31.84
N PRO A 141 -6.02 -4.99 31.65
CA PRO A 141 -5.65 -4.19 30.51
C PRO A 141 -4.13 -3.97 30.51
N LYS A 142 -3.48 -4.26 29.38
CA LYS A 142 -2.04 -4.02 29.23
C LYS A 142 -1.72 -2.54 29.52
N PRO A 143 -0.61 -2.24 30.21
CA PRO A 143 -0.21 -0.87 30.47
C PRO A 143 -0.05 -0.13 29.13
N ARG A 144 -0.50 1.14 29.11
CA ARG A 144 -0.34 1.99 27.93
C ARG A 144 1.16 2.33 27.78
N PRO A 145 1.71 2.26 26.55
CA PRO A 145 3.10 2.65 26.31
C PRO A 145 3.31 4.12 26.64
N SER A 146 4.55 4.48 26.99
CA SER A 146 4.91 5.87 27.28
C SER A 146 4.82 6.75 26.03
N ALA A 147 4.77 8.08 26.21
CA ALA A 147 4.73 9.01 25.08
C ALA A 147 5.95 8.84 24.15
N ASP A 148 7.15 8.75 24.72
CA ASP A 148 8.40 8.58 23.97
C ASP A 148 8.42 7.26 23.17
N GLU A 149 7.92 6.17 23.76
CA GLU A 149 7.76 4.89 23.07
C GLU A 149 6.79 4.99 21.88
N ILE A 150 5.70 5.76 22.04
CA ILE A 150 4.73 5.98 20.96
C ILE A 150 5.36 6.79 19.83
N GLU A 151 6.12 7.83 20.17
CA GLU A 151 6.77 8.72 19.19
C GLU A 151 7.85 7.99 18.39
N THR A 152 8.77 7.32 19.07
CA THR A 152 9.81 6.48 18.46
C THR A 152 9.21 5.37 17.60
N ALA A 153 8.18 4.68 18.08
CA ALA A 153 7.49 3.66 17.29
C ALA A 153 6.80 4.26 16.05
N SER A 154 6.22 5.46 16.16
CA SER A 154 5.56 6.15 15.05
C SER A 154 6.55 6.57 13.97
N GLN A 155 7.70 7.15 14.36
CA GLN A 155 8.78 7.53 13.47
C GLN A 155 9.37 6.29 12.78
N THR A 156 9.66 5.23 13.55
CA THR A 156 10.20 3.97 13.01
C THR A 156 9.27 3.37 11.96
N ARG A 157 7.96 3.36 12.20
CA ARG A 157 6.97 2.87 11.21
C ARG A 157 6.96 3.73 9.95
N LEU A 158 7.04 5.05 10.09
CA LEU A 158 7.08 5.98 8.97
C LEU A 158 8.35 5.78 8.13
N LEU A 159 9.52 5.69 8.76
CA LEU A 159 10.80 5.45 8.09
C LEU A 159 10.82 4.10 7.36
N ARG A 160 10.28 3.04 7.97
CA ARG A 160 10.14 1.74 7.31
C ARG A 160 9.25 1.80 6.06
N ARG A 161 8.15 2.56 6.11
CA ARG A 161 7.27 2.76 4.93
C ARG A 161 7.95 3.58 3.85
N LEU A 162 8.61 4.68 4.21
CA LEU A 162 9.39 5.50 3.27
C LEU A 162 10.48 4.67 2.59
N PHE A 163 11.26 3.91 3.35
CA PHE A 163 12.30 3.04 2.80
C PHE A 163 11.73 1.97 1.85
N ALA A 164 10.60 1.35 2.21
CA ALA A 164 9.94 0.38 1.35
C ALA A 164 9.42 1.01 0.05
N LEU A 165 8.84 2.22 0.14
CA LEU A 165 8.36 2.99 -0.99
C LEU A 165 9.51 3.35 -1.94
N GLU A 166 10.62 3.86 -1.41
CA GLU A 166 11.81 4.20 -2.19
C GLU A 166 12.39 2.99 -2.92
N ARG A 167 12.47 1.84 -2.23
CA ARG A 167 12.93 0.59 -2.86
C ARG A 167 11.99 0.12 -3.97
N ALA A 168 10.68 0.25 -3.78
CA ALA A 168 9.70 -0.10 -4.80
C ALA A 168 9.79 0.83 -6.01
N TYR A 169 9.96 2.14 -5.76
CA TYR A 169 10.17 3.14 -6.79
C TYR A 169 11.45 2.89 -7.60
N LEU A 170 12.55 2.48 -6.96
CA LEU A 170 13.80 2.14 -7.64
C LEU A 170 13.72 0.86 -8.48
N ASN A 171 12.80 -0.05 -8.17
CA ASN A 171 12.65 -1.34 -8.86
C ASN A 171 11.18 -1.67 -9.16
N PRO A 172 10.47 -0.85 -9.95
CA PRO A 172 9.03 -0.99 -10.11
C PRO A 172 8.67 -2.26 -10.91
N TRP A 173 9.51 -2.64 -11.88
CA TRP A 173 9.40 -3.90 -12.63
C TRP A 173 9.48 -5.15 -11.74
N ARG A 174 10.33 -5.13 -10.71
CA ARG A 174 10.46 -6.25 -9.77
C ARG A 174 9.17 -6.40 -8.96
N GLU A 175 8.61 -5.30 -8.50
CA GLU A 175 7.34 -5.32 -7.76
C GLU A 175 6.16 -5.69 -8.68
N ALA A 176 6.14 -5.27 -9.94
CA ALA A 176 5.14 -5.68 -10.93
C ALA A 176 5.18 -7.21 -11.17
N ARG A 177 6.37 -7.80 -11.41
CA ARG A 177 6.51 -9.27 -11.52
C ARG A 177 6.12 -10.00 -10.22
N ARG A 178 6.40 -9.38 -9.07
CA ARG A 178 6.03 -9.95 -7.77
C ARG A 178 4.52 -9.91 -7.56
N TYR A 179 3.85 -8.85 -8.02
CA TYR A 179 2.40 -8.72 -8.03
C TYR A 179 1.77 -9.82 -8.87
N LEU A 180 2.17 -9.95 -10.14
CA LEU A 180 1.62 -10.97 -11.04
C LEU A 180 1.77 -12.38 -10.48
N ARG A 181 2.93 -12.70 -9.88
CA ARG A 181 3.15 -14.00 -9.22
C ARG A 181 2.25 -14.22 -8.00
N ARG A 182 1.85 -13.16 -7.30
CA ARG A 182 0.88 -13.27 -6.20
C ARG A 182 -0.53 -13.47 -6.73
N CYS A 183 -0.92 -12.76 -7.79
CA CYS A 183 -2.24 -12.94 -8.42
C CYS A 183 -2.40 -14.37 -8.95
N ALA A 184 -1.46 -14.86 -9.74
CA ALA A 184 -1.50 -16.23 -10.25
C ALA A 184 -1.59 -17.28 -9.12
N ARG A 185 -0.90 -17.04 -7.98
CA ARG A 185 -0.99 -17.93 -6.81
C ARG A 185 -2.35 -17.84 -6.12
N ALA A 186 -2.88 -16.64 -5.97
CA ALA A 186 -4.20 -16.45 -5.40
C ALA A 186 -5.27 -17.15 -6.25
N GLU A 187 -5.20 -17.02 -7.58
CA GLU A 187 -6.07 -17.71 -8.53
C GLU A 187 -5.95 -19.23 -8.43
N ALA A 188 -4.73 -19.76 -8.38
CA ALA A 188 -4.49 -21.20 -8.17
C ALA A 188 -5.08 -21.70 -6.83
N ASP A 189 -5.08 -20.86 -5.80
CA ASP A 189 -5.68 -21.14 -4.49
C ASP A 189 -7.20 -20.85 -4.45
N GLY A 190 -7.84 -20.46 -5.57
CA GLY A 190 -9.26 -20.09 -5.64
C GLY A 190 -9.61 -18.79 -4.90
N ARG A 191 -8.62 -17.94 -4.62
CA ARG A 191 -8.77 -16.66 -3.91
C ARG A 191 -8.84 -15.50 -4.89
N ALA A 192 -9.70 -14.53 -4.59
CA ALA A 192 -9.78 -13.31 -5.38
C ALA A 192 -8.46 -12.51 -5.31
N PRO A 193 -7.98 -11.95 -6.44
CA PRO A 193 -6.80 -11.10 -6.44
C PRO A 193 -7.00 -9.85 -5.57
N HIS A 194 -5.90 -9.34 -5.03
CA HIS A 194 -5.91 -8.19 -4.12
C HIS A 194 -6.42 -6.92 -4.80
N ARG A 195 -7.41 -6.27 -4.20
CA ARG A 195 -8.07 -5.07 -4.75
C ARG A 195 -7.40 -3.79 -4.24
N LEU A 196 -7.05 -2.89 -5.15
CA LEU A 196 -6.86 -1.48 -4.81
C LEU A 196 -8.22 -0.81 -4.58
N ALA A 197 -8.23 0.27 -3.81
CA ALA A 197 -9.42 1.11 -3.66
C ALA A 197 -9.49 2.11 -4.83
N PHE A 198 -10.18 1.73 -5.91
CA PHE A 198 -10.37 2.61 -7.07
C PHE A 198 -11.38 3.72 -6.82
N THR A 199 -12.39 3.49 -5.98
CA THR A 199 -13.44 4.48 -5.66
C THR A 199 -12.98 5.54 -4.67
N ARG A 200 -11.98 5.23 -3.84
CA ARG A 200 -11.45 6.15 -2.84
C ARG A 200 -9.93 6.03 -2.79
N ILE A 201 -9.26 6.88 -3.55
CA ILE A 201 -7.81 6.88 -3.65
C ILE A 201 -7.19 7.33 -2.31
N PRO A 202 -6.37 6.48 -1.65
CA PRO A 202 -5.68 6.90 -0.44
C PRO A 202 -4.78 8.10 -0.71
N GLY A 203 -4.92 9.15 0.09
CA GLY A 203 -4.09 10.36 -0.04
C GLY A 203 -4.65 11.39 -1.03
N ASP A 204 -5.69 11.08 -1.80
CA ASP A 204 -6.45 12.11 -2.52
C ASP A 204 -7.27 12.92 -1.51
N THR A 205 -6.66 14.00 -1.04
CA THR A 205 -7.24 14.91 -0.06
C THR A 205 -7.19 16.32 -0.62
N ARG A 206 -8.14 17.18 -0.20
CA ARG A 206 -8.22 18.58 -0.65
C ARG A 206 -6.94 19.39 -0.38
N HIS A 207 -6.06 18.92 0.52
CA HIS A 207 -4.79 19.56 0.84
C HIS A 207 -3.66 19.21 -0.13
N LEU A 208 -3.86 18.23 -1.00
CA LEU A 208 -2.94 17.92 -2.08
C LEU A 208 -3.12 18.94 -3.20
N TYR A 209 -2.01 19.47 -3.70
CA TYR A 209 -2.00 20.45 -4.80
C TYR A 209 -2.84 19.95 -5.98
N ALA A 210 -3.65 20.81 -6.59
CA ALA A 210 -4.67 20.38 -7.56
C ALA A 210 -4.07 19.60 -8.76
N PRO A 211 -2.98 20.06 -9.41
CA PRO A 211 -2.30 19.28 -10.44
C PRO A 211 -1.85 17.89 -9.98
N PHE A 212 -1.44 17.74 -8.71
CA PHE A 212 -1.05 16.43 -8.18
C PHE A 212 -2.25 15.49 -7.98
N ARG A 213 -3.40 16.04 -7.62
CA ARG A 213 -4.64 15.26 -7.56
C ARG A 213 -5.05 14.76 -8.94
N ASN A 214 -4.96 15.61 -9.96
CA ASN A 214 -5.30 15.23 -11.34
C ASN A 214 -4.42 14.07 -11.81
N VAL A 215 -3.10 14.15 -11.64
CA VAL A 215 -2.18 13.05 -11.99
C VAL A 215 -2.55 11.76 -11.25
N LEU A 216 -2.88 11.85 -9.96
CA LEU A 216 -3.25 10.68 -9.17
C LEU A 216 -4.58 10.06 -9.63
N GLN A 217 -5.54 10.88 -10.06
CA GLN A 217 -6.83 10.45 -10.61
C GLN A 217 -6.64 9.80 -11.99
N ASP A 218 -5.87 10.41 -12.88
CA ASP A 218 -5.53 9.87 -14.20
C ASP A 218 -4.85 8.49 -14.05
N MET A 219 -3.88 8.38 -13.13
CA MET A 219 -3.23 7.10 -12.80
C MET A 219 -4.22 6.06 -12.27
N ASN A 220 -5.23 6.48 -11.52
CA ASN A 220 -6.24 5.57 -10.98
C ASN A 220 -7.14 5.03 -12.08
N LEU A 221 -7.56 5.88 -13.02
CA LEU A 221 -8.35 5.50 -14.18
C LEU A 221 -7.57 4.54 -15.08
N ALA A 222 -6.35 4.91 -15.46
CA ALA A 222 -5.51 4.06 -16.31
C ALA A 222 -5.22 2.69 -15.68
N ALA A 223 -4.98 2.64 -14.36
CA ALA A 223 -4.76 1.38 -13.65
C ALA A 223 -6.04 0.53 -13.58
N GLN A 224 -7.21 1.15 -13.44
CA GLN A 224 -8.49 0.46 -13.45
C GLN A 224 -8.78 -0.16 -14.83
N ASP A 225 -8.50 0.57 -15.90
CA ASP A 225 -8.68 0.07 -17.27
C ASP A 225 -7.74 -1.11 -17.54
N SER A 226 -6.45 -0.98 -17.21
CA SER A 226 -5.46 -2.05 -17.36
C SER A 226 -5.87 -3.36 -16.67
N LEU A 227 -6.49 -3.29 -15.49
CA LEU A 227 -6.98 -4.50 -14.81
C LEU A 227 -8.23 -5.12 -15.47
N ARG A 228 -9.12 -4.31 -16.06
CA ARG A 228 -10.29 -4.82 -16.79
C ARG A 228 -9.87 -5.56 -18.05
N TRP A 229 -8.91 -5.02 -18.78
CA TRP A 229 -8.35 -5.70 -19.96
C TRP A 229 -7.76 -7.07 -19.61
N GLN A 230 -7.14 -7.23 -18.43
CA GLN A 230 -6.61 -8.52 -18.00
C GLN A 230 -7.69 -9.55 -17.67
N THR A 231 -8.87 -9.13 -17.19
CA THR A 231 -9.97 -10.07 -16.90
C THR A 231 -10.69 -10.55 -18.16
N ASP A 232 -10.69 -9.76 -19.24
CA ASP A 232 -11.38 -10.11 -20.48
C ASP A 232 -10.56 -11.04 -21.38
N THR A 233 -9.23 -11.08 -21.19
CA THR A 233 -8.30 -11.91 -21.98
C THR A 233 -7.84 -13.19 -21.27
N SER A 234 -8.28 -13.44 -20.03
CA SER A 234 -7.94 -14.63 -19.24
C SER A 234 -9.10 -15.62 -19.25
#